data_AF-A0A8H3KRN9-F1
#
_entry.id   AF-A0A8H3KRN9-F1
#
_cell.length_a   1.000
_cell.length_b   1.000
_cell.length_c   1.000
_cell.angle_alpha   90.00
_cell.angle_beta   90.00
_cell.angle_gamma   90.00
#
_symmetry.space_group_name_H-M   'P 1'
#
loop_
_entity.id
_entity.type
_entity.pdbx_description
1 polymer ?
#
loop_
_entity_poly.entity_id
_entity_poly.type
_entity_poly.pdbx_seq_one_letter_code
_entity_poly.pdbx_strand_id
1 'polypeptide(L)'
;MNNLQDYHGDINTIQIESKYNFYKMPERNITCFLQGVEEEFRVDVDGLETIKDLKNLIACQKTKFIRGINVDEYKIWEIRSNDDIIRLKDNPAERKDSTALNKYQRILRLFGENLDENHICVFMGKPHTEVEMMKEIIKDMAGHVRELEKTIRDLTDKIQSVTVNDSSDEELNGFLRNVCNVEIIMTGDELWVHKNYESKKGNPPKHVSIGCKVNEIDSNGILHVVIFGYDEEKKLIYLLEQLEKWLLKKFGLEKEFRNKNYSRDAIMVKHESGERKYVNKEYKRK
;
A
#
# COMPACT_ATOMS: atom_id res chain seq x y z
N MET A 1 58.80 84.18 -32.80
CA MET A 1 58.57 84.94 -31.56
C MET A 1 57.16 84.62 -31.09
N ASN A 2 57.05 84.00 -29.90
CA ASN A 2 55.98 83.98 -28.88
C ASN A 2 54.51 84.20 -29.32
N ASN A 3 53.46 83.57 -28.79
CA ASN A 3 53.17 82.50 -27.82
C ASN A 3 51.62 82.43 -27.74
N LEU A 4 51.05 81.25 -27.40
CA LEU A 4 49.81 80.95 -26.61
C LEU A 4 48.56 81.89 -26.75
N GLN A 5 47.32 81.41 -26.81
CA GLN A 5 46.67 80.60 -25.76
C GLN A 5 45.26 80.11 -26.20
N ASP A 6 44.88 78.95 -25.69
CA ASP A 6 43.58 78.28 -25.79
C ASP A 6 42.38 79.12 -25.33
N TYR A 7 41.20 78.89 -25.92
CA TYR A 7 39.94 78.97 -25.19
C TYR A 7 38.93 77.92 -25.71
N HIS A 8 38.64 76.97 -24.83
CA HIS A 8 37.50 76.05 -24.87
C HIS A 8 36.17 76.82 -24.79
N GLY A 9 35.15 76.34 -25.51
CA GLY A 9 33.79 76.87 -25.41
C GLY A 9 32.77 76.04 -26.20
N ASP A 10 32.38 74.92 -25.61
CA ASP A 10 31.10 74.20 -25.70
C ASP A 10 30.39 74.02 -27.06
N ILE A 11 30.45 72.78 -27.53
CA ILE A 11 29.56 72.22 -28.56
C ILE A 11 28.17 72.06 -27.93
N ASN A 12 27.32 73.08 -28.06
CA ASN A 12 25.87 72.91 -27.88
C ASN A 12 25.34 72.11 -29.07
N THR A 13 25.31 70.79 -28.89
CA THR A 13 24.65 69.86 -29.81
C THR A 13 23.15 70.09 -29.68
N ILE A 14 22.56 70.64 -30.74
CA ILE A 14 21.11 70.75 -30.89
C ILE A 14 20.52 69.33 -30.78
N GLN A 15 19.85 69.04 -29.66
CA GLN A 15 19.02 67.85 -29.51
C GLN A 15 17.83 67.98 -30.46
N ILE A 16 17.88 67.23 -31.56
CA ILE A 16 16.67 66.89 -32.30
C ILE A 16 15.94 65.85 -31.45
N GLU A 17 14.98 66.29 -30.65
CA GLU A 17 14.00 65.40 -30.02
C GLU A 17 13.18 64.73 -31.14
N SER A 18 13.65 63.59 -31.63
CA SER A 18 12.81 62.69 -32.40
C SER A 18 11.79 62.11 -31.43
N LYS A 19 10.55 62.62 -31.51
CA LYS A 19 9.35 61.99 -30.95
C LYS A 19 9.12 60.62 -31.59
N TYR A 20 9.96 59.64 -31.26
CA TYR A 20 9.59 58.24 -31.36
C TYR A 20 9.24 57.79 -29.96
N ASN A 21 7.95 57.93 -29.62
CA ASN A 21 7.36 57.09 -28.60
C ASN A 21 7.57 55.65 -29.08
N PHE A 22 8.60 54.98 -28.58
CA PHE A 22 8.60 53.53 -28.54
C PHE A 22 7.41 53.16 -27.67
N TYR A 23 6.28 52.84 -28.30
CA TYR A 23 5.27 52.04 -27.65
C TYR A 23 6.00 50.77 -27.18
N LYS A 24 6.33 50.71 -25.89
CA LYS A 24 6.81 49.48 -25.28
C LYS A 24 5.64 48.51 -25.41
N MET A 25 5.71 47.64 -26.42
CA MET A 25 4.75 46.54 -26.57
C MET A 25 4.74 45.81 -25.23
N PRO A 26 3.56 45.50 -24.66
CA PRO A 26 3.50 44.78 -23.40
C PRO A 26 4.26 43.46 -23.56
N GLU A 27 5.16 43.16 -22.62
CA GLU A 27 6.00 41.96 -22.65
C GLU A 27 5.10 40.72 -22.68
N ARG A 28 5.06 40.04 -23.83
CA ARG A 28 4.19 38.89 -24.05
C ARG A 28 4.85 37.64 -23.48
N ASN A 29 4.44 37.25 -22.27
CA ASN A 29 5.00 36.10 -21.59
C ASN A 29 3.98 34.95 -21.47
N ILE A 30 4.44 33.72 -21.63
CA ILE A 30 3.68 32.50 -21.34
C ILE A 30 4.31 31.76 -20.16
N THR A 31 3.49 31.38 -19.18
CA THR A 31 3.93 30.53 -18.07
C THR A 31 4.03 29.09 -18.55
N CYS A 32 5.19 28.47 -18.34
CA CYS A 32 5.51 27.14 -18.86
C CYS A 32 5.83 26.18 -17.70
N PHE A 33 5.36 24.96 -17.85
CA PHE A 33 5.71 23.80 -17.03
C PHE A 33 6.43 22.77 -17.88
N LEU A 34 7.49 22.17 -17.35
CA LEU A 34 8.27 21.15 -18.04
C LEU A 34 8.25 19.85 -17.21
N GLN A 35 7.99 18.73 -17.88
CA GLN A 35 8.04 17.41 -17.23
C GLN A 35 9.38 17.19 -16.51
N GLY A 36 9.32 16.78 -15.25
CA GLY A 36 10.51 16.58 -14.41
C GLY A 36 11.12 17.86 -13.82
N VAL A 37 10.49 19.02 -14.05
CA VAL A 37 10.86 20.30 -13.42
C VAL A 37 9.73 20.73 -12.49
N GLU A 38 10.07 20.96 -11.22
CA GLU A 38 9.08 21.31 -10.20
C GLU A 38 8.55 22.73 -10.38
N GLU A 39 9.45 23.68 -10.65
CA GLU A 39 9.17 25.11 -10.77
C GLU A 39 8.63 25.50 -12.15
N GLU A 40 7.61 26.36 -12.16
CA GLU A 40 7.17 27.07 -13.36
C GLU A 40 8.18 28.13 -13.80
N PHE A 41 8.13 28.52 -15.07
CA PHE A 41 8.99 29.57 -15.60
C PHE A 41 8.27 30.33 -16.71
N ARG A 42 8.66 31.58 -16.92
CA ARG A 42 8.10 32.41 -17.98
C ARG A 42 8.98 32.36 -19.22
N VAL A 43 8.32 32.35 -20.37
CA VAL A 43 8.94 32.41 -21.69
C VAL A 43 8.41 33.64 -22.40
N ASP A 44 9.33 34.50 -22.84
CA ASP A 44 9.03 35.62 -23.73
C ASP A 44 8.67 35.07 -25.12
N VAL A 45 7.49 35.41 -25.61
CA VAL A 45 6.99 34.97 -26.91
C VAL A 45 6.97 36.07 -27.95
N ASP A 46 7.57 37.22 -27.67
CA ASP A 46 7.76 38.27 -28.66
C ASP A 46 8.63 37.75 -29.81
N GLY A 47 8.12 37.91 -31.04
CA GLY A 47 8.76 37.39 -32.25
C GLY A 47 8.59 35.89 -32.49
N LEU A 48 7.89 35.14 -31.62
CA LEU A 48 7.54 33.75 -31.89
C LEU A 48 6.26 33.64 -32.71
N GLU A 49 6.29 32.83 -33.77
CA GLU A 49 5.13 32.65 -34.63
C GLU A 49 4.30 31.43 -34.25
N THR A 50 4.96 30.30 -33.97
CA THR A 50 4.33 28.98 -33.88
C THR A 50 4.63 28.24 -32.58
N ILE A 51 3.81 27.25 -32.27
CA ILE A 51 4.04 26.32 -31.13
C ILE A 51 5.37 25.58 -31.26
N LYS A 52 5.87 25.33 -32.48
CA LYS A 52 7.21 24.80 -32.69
C LYS A 52 8.30 25.76 -32.17
N ASP A 53 8.14 27.06 -32.38
CA ASP A 53 9.10 28.07 -31.95
C ASP A 53 9.12 28.16 -30.42
N LEU A 54 7.94 28.14 -29.79
CA LEU A 54 7.79 28.07 -28.34
C LEU A 54 8.46 26.81 -27.76
N LYS A 55 8.25 25.64 -28.37
CA LYS A 55 8.88 24.38 -27.97
C LYS A 55 10.40 24.46 -28.01
N ASN A 56 10.95 25.01 -29.08
CA ASN A 56 12.39 25.18 -29.24
C ASN A 56 12.96 26.15 -28.20
N LEU A 57 12.25 27.26 -27.93
CA LEU A 57 12.69 28.23 -26.94
C LEU A 57 12.69 27.67 -25.52
N ILE A 58 11.64 26.93 -25.14
CA ILE A 58 11.59 26.18 -23.87
C ILE A 58 12.79 25.22 -23.77
N ALA A 59 13.07 24.47 -24.84
CA ALA A 59 14.20 23.54 -24.88
C ALA A 59 15.56 24.24 -24.69
N CYS A 60 15.76 25.39 -25.32
CA CYS A 60 16.95 26.21 -25.15
C CYS A 60 17.06 26.76 -23.70
N GLN A 61 16.01 27.35 -23.15
CA GLN A 61 16.02 27.95 -21.82
C GLN A 61 16.23 26.92 -20.71
N LYS A 62 15.71 25.69 -20.89
CA LYS A 62 15.84 24.58 -19.95
C LYS A 62 16.78 23.48 -20.44
N THR A 63 17.83 23.86 -21.19
CA THR A 63 18.82 22.91 -21.78
C THR A 63 19.36 21.90 -20.76
N LYS A 64 19.58 22.29 -19.50
CA LYS A 64 20.07 21.38 -18.44
C LYS A 64 19.17 20.15 -18.22
N PHE A 65 17.86 20.32 -18.35
CA PHE A 65 16.86 19.26 -18.12
C PHE A 65 16.55 18.45 -19.38
N ILE A 66 16.82 19.02 -20.55
CA ILE A 66 16.51 18.43 -21.86
C ILE A 66 17.75 17.83 -22.54
N ARG A 67 18.95 18.03 -21.96
CA ARG A 67 20.21 17.51 -22.49
C ARG A 67 20.16 15.98 -22.63
N GLY A 68 20.36 15.49 -23.86
CA GLY A 68 20.33 14.06 -24.16
C GLY A 68 18.93 13.49 -24.39
N ILE A 69 17.89 14.33 -24.37
CA ILE A 69 16.51 13.96 -24.65
C ILE A 69 16.15 14.34 -26.08
N ASN A 70 15.43 13.46 -26.77
CA ASN A 70 14.88 13.77 -28.09
C ASN A 70 13.68 14.71 -27.93
N VAL A 71 13.93 16.02 -28.11
CA VAL A 71 12.91 17.07 -28.00
C VAL A 71 11.74 16.83 -28.93
N ASP A 72 11.94 16.18 -30.09
CA ASP A 72 10.84 15.91 -31.03
C ASP A 72 9.75 14.99 -30.45
N GLU A 73 10.09 14.14 -29.49
CA GLU A 73 9.14 13.27 -28.79
C GLU A 73 8.22 14.05 -27.83
N TYR A 74 8.61 15.27 -27.45
CA TYR A 74 7.82 16.10 -26.54
C TYR A 74 6.68 16.79 -27.29
N LYS A 75 5.56 16.96 -26.60
CA LYS A 75 4.40 17.72 -27.07
C LYS A 75 4.10 18.87 -26.10
N ILE A 76 3.31 19.84 -26.56
CA ILE A 76 2.85 20.97 -25.76
C ILE A 76 1.34 20.88 -25.60
N TRP A 77 0.86 21.09 -24.38
CA TRP A 77 -0.56 21.14 -24.02
C TRP A 77 -0.89 22.48 -23.36
N GLU A 78 -2.09 22.98 -23.64
CA GLU A 78 -2.68 24.11 -22.92
C GLU A 78 -3.21 23.64 -21.55
N ILE A 79 -2.89 24.41 -20.51
CA ILE A 79 -3.34 24.21 -19.13
C ILE A 79 -4.46 25.20 -18.85
N ARG A 80 -5.61 24.71 -18.39
CA ARG A 80 -6.79 25.55 -18.12
C ARG A 80 -7.11 25.65 -16.63
N SER A 81 -6.54 24.77 -15.80
CA SER A 81 -6.66 24.81 -14.34
C SER A 81 -5.41 24.27 -13.64
N ASN A 82 -5.24 24.56 -12.36
CA ASN A 82 -4.14 24.01 -11.56
C ASN A 82 -4.20 22.47 -11.45
N ASP A 83 -5.40 21.88 -11.49
CA ASP A 83 -5.57 20.42 -11.48
C ASP A 83 -5.00 19.77 -12.75
N ASP A 84 -5.01 20.49 -13.88
CA ASP A 84 -4.38 20.02 -15.12
C ASP A 84 -2.85 19.88 -14.94
N ILE A 85 -2.21 20.74 -14.13
CA ILE A 85 -0.77 20.70 -13.89
C ILE A 85 -0.39 19.41 -13.18
N ILE A 86 -1.10 19.05 -12.11
CA ILE A 86 -0.83 17.83 -11.32
C ILE A 86 -1.01 16.60 -12.22
N ARG A 87 -2.13 16.53 -12.95
CA ARG A 87 -2.41 15.41 -13.87
C ARG A 87 -1.39 15.29 -15.00
N LEU A 88 -0.92 16.39 -15.57
CA LEU A 88 0.07 16.36 -16.65
C LEU A 88 1.48 16.05 -16.15
N LYS A 89 1.81 16.36 -14.90
CA LYS A 89 3.05 15.89 -14.26
C LYS A 89 3.05 14.36 -14.10
N ASP A 90 1.91 13.78 -13.75
CA ASP A 90 1.78 12.34 -13.48
C ASP A 90 1.53 11.51 -14.75
N ASN A 91 0.60 11.94 -15.62
CA ASN A 91 0.28 11.26 -16.87
C ASN A 91 -0.15 12.21 -18.00
N PRO A 92 0.80 12.72 -18.80
CA PRO A 92 0.55 13.53 -19.99
C PRO A 92 -0.39 12.90 -21.04
N ALA A 93 -0.56 11.58 -21.04
CA ALA A 93 -1.36 10.85 -22.03
C ALA A 93 -2.84 10.70 -21.65
N GLU A 94 -3.21 11.00 -20.40
CA GLU A 94 -4.55 10.72 -19.86
C GLU A 94 -5.65 11.73 -20.23
N ARG A 95 -5.31 12.88 -20.83
CA ARG A 95 -6.34 13.81 -21.29
C ARG A 95 -6.99 13.30 -22.58
N LYS A 96 -8.05 12.51 -22.43
CA LYS A 96 -8.98 12.11 -23.51
C LYS A 96 -9.59 13.32 -24.27
N ASP A 97 -9.63 14.49 -23.65
CA ASP A 97 -10.20 15.72 -24.24
C ASP A 97 -9.17 16.80 -24.62
N SER A 98 -7.88 16.62 -24.31
CA SER A 98 -6.85 17.60 -24.70
C SER A 98 -6.00 17.05 -25.82
N THR A 99 -6.30 17.48 -27.04
CA THR A 99 -5.37 17.28 -28.15
C THR A 99 -4.16 18.17 -27.93
N ALA A 100 -2.95 17.59 -28.01
CA ALA A 100 -1.73 18.38 -27.98
C ALA A 100 -1.78 19.50 -29.04
N LEU A 101 -1.23 20.67 -28.72
CA LEU A 101 -1.20 21.79 -29.65
C LEU A 101 -0.43 21.39 -30.91
N ASN A 102 -0.97 21.76 -32.07
CA ASN A 102 -0.34 21.48 -33.34
C ASN A 102 0.87 22.40 -33.50
N LYS A 103 2.02 21.81 -33.88
CA LYS A 103 3.30 22.52 -34.04
C LYS A 103 3.25 23.76 -34.96
N TYR A 104 2.30 23.82 -35.91
CA TYR A 104 2.13 24.94 -36.84
C TYR A 104 1.03 25.93 -36.43
N GLN A 105 0.33 25.69 -35.31
CA GLN A 105 -0.62 26.68 -34.79
C GLN A 105 0.12 27.96 -34.40
N ARG A 106 -0.47 29.10 -34.76
CA ARG A 106 0.07 30.42 -34.42
C ARG A 106 -0.23 30.75 -32.97
N ILE A 107 0.79 31.19 -32.23
CA ILE A 107 0.69 31.56 -30.80
C ILE A 107 -0.39 32.64 -30.60
N LEU A 108 -0.33 33.71 -31.39
CA LEU A 108 -1.31 34.81 -31.33
C LEU A 108 -2.76 34.38 -31.63
N ARG A 109 -2.97 33.31 -32.41
CA ARG A 109 -4.32 32.79 -32.66
C ARG A 109 -4.87 31.98 -31.49
N LEU A 110 -3.99 31.32 -30.74
CA LEU A 110 -4.39 30.49 -29.60
C LEU A 110 -4.62 31.34 -28.36
N PHE A 111 -3.76 32.32 -28.15
CA PHE A 111 -3.65 33.03 -26.88
C PHE A 111 -4.06 34.52 -26.98
N GLY A 112 -4.38 35.00 -28.18
CA GLY A 112 -4.76 36.40 -28.42
C GLY A 112 -3.56 37.35 -28.51
N GLU A 113 -3.85 38.62 -28.84
CA GLU A 113 -2.83 39.68 -28.98
C GLU A 113 -2.47 40.33 -27.63
N ASN A 114 -3.35 40.19 -26.64
CA ASN A 114 -3.20 40.67 -25.27
C ASN A 114 -3.02 39.46 -24.36
N LEU A 115 -1.78 38.98 -24.21
CA LEU A 115 -1.42 38.04 -23.15
C LEU A 115 -1.38 38.86 -21.86
N ASP A 116 -2.51 39.02 -21.18
CA ASP A 116 -2.49 39.61 -19.85
C ASP A 116 -1.87 38.62 -18.86
N GLU A 117 -1.37 39.12 -17.73
CA GLU A 117 -0.63 38.35 -16.72
C GLU A 117 -1.44 37.21 -16.08
N ASN A 118 -2.69 37.05 -16.48
CA ASN A 118 -3.65 36.08 -16.01
C ASN A 118 -3.77 34.88 -16.97
N HIS A 119 -3.02 33.83 -16.63
CA HIS A 119 -3.44 32.41 -16.81
C HIS A 119 -3.23 31.76 -18.19
N ILE A 120 -2.22 32.14 -18.96
CA ILE A 120 -1.80 31.30 -20.10
C ILE A 120 -0.65 30.41 -19.66
N CYS A 121 -1.02 29.17 -19.32
CA CYS A 121 -0.12 28.14 -18.85
C CYS A 121 -0.01 27.04 -19.92
N VAL A 122 1.22 26.62 -20.24
CA VAL A 122 1.45 25.46 -21.12
C VAL A 122 2.31 24.41 -20.42
N PHE A 123 2.06 23.15 -20.71
CA PHE A 123 2.88 22.02 -20.27
C PHE A 123 3.63 21.44 -21.46
N MET A 124 4.94 21.22 -21.31
CA MET A 124 5.78 20.51 -22.27
C MET A 124 6.25 19.19 -21.66
N GLY A 125 6.00 18.08 -22.33
CA GLY A 125 6.34 16.75 -21.82
C GLY A 125 6.30 15.65 -22.88
N LYS A 126 6.88 14.50 -22.57
CA LYS A 126 6.79 13.30 -23.39
C LYS A 126 5.42 12.64 -23.18
N PRO A 127 4.65 12.35 -24.24
CA PRO A 127 3.44 11.55 -24.10
C PRO A 127 3.85 10.15 -23.66
N HIS A 128 3.30 9.66 -22.54
CA HIS A 128 3.48 8.25 -22.19
C HIS A 128 2.79 7.40 -23.24
N THR A 129 3.53 6.49 -23.86
CA THR A 129 2.91 5.46 -24.68
C THR A 129 2.25 4.42 -23.77
N GLU A 130 1.21 3.73 -24.26
CA GLU A 130 0.60 2.60 -23.53
C GLU A 130 1.64 1.59 -23.05
N VAL A 131 2.69 1.38 -23.84
CA VAL A 131 3.82 0.49 -23.51
C VAL A 131 4.66 1.02 -22.35
N GLU A 132 4.93 2.33 -22.29
CA GLU A 132 5.66 2.95 -21.18
C GLU A 132 4.84 2.92 -19.89
N MET A 133 3.53 3.16 -19.97
CA MET A 133 2.62 3.01 -18.82
C MET A 133 2.60 1.57 -18.31
N MET A 134 2.50 0.58 -19.20
CA MET A 134 2.54 -0.83 -18.81
C MET A 134 3.86 -1.20 -18.13
N LYS A 135 5.00 -0.65 -18.58
CA LYS A 135 6.31 -0.91 -17.97
C LYS A 135 6.39 -0.41 -16.53
N GLU A 136 5.90 0.80 -16.25
CA GLU A 136 5.90 1.34 -14.89
C GLU A 136 4.93 0.55 -13.98
N ILE A 137 3.75 0.18 -14.49
CA ILE A 137 2.81 -0.69 -13.75
C ILE A 137 3.45 -2.05 -13.42
N ILE A 138 4.11 -2.71 -14.39
CA ILE A 138 4.78 -4.00 -14.18
C ILE A 138 5.90 -3.87 -13.13
N LYS A 139 6.65 -2.77 -13.17
CA LYS A 139 7.75 -2.51 -12.22
C LYS A 139 7.24 -2.31 -10.80
N ASP A 140 6.15 -1.57 -10.63
CA ASP A 140 5.47 -1.38 -9.34
C ASP A 140 4.92 -2.71 -8.81
N MET A 141 4.22 -3.48 -9.64
CA MET A 141 3.73 -4.81 -9.30
C MET A 141 4.86 -5.76 -8.88
N ALA A 142 6.00 -5.73 -9.56
CA ALA A 142 7.17 -6.52 -9.18
C ALA A 142 7.81 -6.08 -7.85
N GLY A 143 7.59 -4.83 -7.42
CA GLY A 143 7.96 -4.34 -6.09
C GLY A 143 7.06 -4.94 -5.02
N HIS A 144 5.74 -4.82 -5.18
CA HIS A 144 4.76 -5.38 -4.26
C HIS A 144 4.89 -6.90 -4.10
N VAL A 145 5.15 -7.63 -5.20
CA VAL A 145 5.40 -9.09 -5.13
C VAL A 145 6.60 -9.43 -4.25
N ARG A 146 7.72 -8.69 -4.39
CA ARG A 146 8.91 -8.91 -3.55
C ARG A 146 8.66 -8.64 -2.07
N GLU A 147 7.85 -7.64 -1.75
CA GLU A 147 7.48 -7.31 -0.36
C GLU A 147 6.56 -8.38 0.24
N LEU A 148 5.60 -8.89 -0.54
CA LEU A 148 4.76 -10.01 -0.16
C LEU A 148 5.60 -11.28 0.07
N GLU A 149 6.53 -11.60 -0.82
CA GLU A 149 7.44 -12.74 -0.67
C GLU A 149 8.27 -12.65 0.62
N LYS A 150 8.75 -11.45 0.97
CA LYS A 150 9.47 -11.21 2.23
C LYS A 150 8.56 -11.42 3.44
N THR A 151 7.34 -10.88 3.40
CA THR A 151 6.37 -11.02 4.50
C THR A 151 5.99 -12.49 4.73
N ILE A 152 5.78 -13.24 3.65
CA ILE A 152 5.52 -14.68 3.71
C ILE A 152 6.69 -15.40 4.37
N ARG A 153 7.93 -15.09 3.97
CA ARG A 153 9.13 -15.69 4.57
C ARG A 153 9.24 -15.41 6.06
N ASP A 154 9.07 -14.15 6.47
CA ASP A 154 9.12 -13.75 7.87
C ASP A 154 8.01 -14.44 8.70
N LEU A 155 6.83 -14.65 8.11
CA LEU A 155 5.75 -15.41 8.73
C LEU A 155 6.07 -16.90 8.82
N THR A 156 6.65 -17.50 7.78
CA THR A 156 7.10 -18.89 7.79
C THR A 156 8.15 -19.13 8.86
N ASP A 157 9.15 -18.25 8.98
CA ASP A 157 10.20 -18.35 10.00
C ASP A 157 9.61 -18.19 11.40
N LYS A 158 8.65 -17.27 11.59
CA LYS A 158 7.91 -17.14 12.86
C LYS A 158 7.12 -18.40 13.18
N ILE A 159 6.38 -18.95 12.23
CA ILE A 159 5.65 -20.21 12.41
C ILE A 159 6.62 -21.32 12.79
N GLN A 160 7.72 -21.49 12.06
CA GLN A 160 8.75 -22.48 12.40
C GLN A 160 9.34 -22.24 13.79
N SER A 161 9.63 -21.00 14.19
CA SER A 161 10.12 -20.68 15.53
C SER A 161 9.11 -20.97 16.66
N VAL A 162 7.81 -20.90 16.36
CA VAL A 162 6.73 -21.30 17.27
C VAL A 162 6.58 -22.83 17.29
N THR A 163 6.77 -23.48 16.14
CA THR A 163 6.63 -24.94 16.00
C THR A 163 7.85 -25.69 16.58
N VAL A 164 9.04 -25.09 16.57
CA VAL A 164 10.30 -25.71 17.03
C VAL A 164 10.52 -25.53 18.55
N ASN A 165 9.77 -24.65 19.23
CA ASN A 165 9.87 -24.47 20.68
C ASN A 165 8.88 -25.31 21.50
N ASP A 166 7.94 -26.00 20.87
CA ASP A 166 7.14 -27.05 21.52
C ASP A 166 7.61 -28.40 20.97
N SER A 167 8.34 -29.14 21.81
CA SER A 167 8.72 -30.56 21.70
C SER A 167 8.32 -31.28 20.39
N SER A 168 9.32 -31.59 19.55
CA SER A 168 9.28 -32.48 18.38
C SER A 168 7.91 -33.04 17.97
N ASP A 169 7.43 -32.64 16.79
CA ASP A 169 6.18 -33.06 16.12
C ASP A 169 5.89 -34.58 16.13
N GLU A 170 6.87 -35.45 16.39
CA GLU A 170 6.67 -36.90 16.54
C GLU A 170 6.14 -37.32 17.93
N GLU A 171 6.46 -36.59 19.00
CA GLU A 171 6.06 -36.96 20.38
C GLU A 171 4.68 -36.38 20.76
N LEU A 172 4.35 -35.15 20.32
CA LEU A 172 3.08 -34.48 20.66
C LEU A 172 1.87 -35.11 19.92
N ASN A 173 2.05 -35.51 18.65
CA ASN A 173 1.07 -36.28 17.88
C ASN A 173 0.90 -37.72 18.40
N GLY A 174 1.84 -38.22 19.21
CA GLY A 174 1.78 -39.55 19.78
C GLY A 174 0.72 -39.70 20.88
N PHE A 175 0.44 -38.67 21.69
CA PHE A 175 -0.41 -38.83 22.87
C PHE A 175 -1.86 -39.21 22.53
N LEU A 176 -2.56 -38.39 21.73
CA LEU A 176 -3.94 -38.70 21.34
C LEU A 176 -4.01 -39.98 20.52
N ARG A 177 -3.05 -40.20 19.61
CA ARG A 177 -2.93 -41.45 18.87
C ARG A 177 -2.82 -42.66 19.80
N ASN A 178 -1.99 -42.59 20.84
CA ASN A 178 -1.83 -43.66 21.82
C ASN A 178 -3.12 -43.87 22.63
N VAL A 179 -3.76 -42.80 23.10
CA VAL A 179 -5.03 -42.84 23.83
C VAL A 179 -6.14 -43.49 22.98
N CYS A 180 -6.20 -43.17 21.69
CA CYS A 180 -7.17 -43.79 20.77
C CYS A 180 -6.81 -45.25 20.46
N ASN A 181 -5.52 -45.56 20.23
CA ASN A 181 -5.03 -46.91 19.93
C ASN A 181 -5.29 -47.92 21.06
N VAL A 182 -5.29 -47.47 22.31
CA VAL A 182 -5.65 -48.31 23.47
C VAL A 182 -7.13 -48.20 23.86
N GLU A 183 -7.98 -47.69 22.95
CA GLU A 183 -9.44 -47.59 23.09
C GLU A 183 -9.91 -46.83 24.34
N ILE A 184 -9.10 -45.87 24.82
CA ILE A 184 -9.49 -45.00 25.94
C ILE A 184 -10.51 -43.95 25.46
N ILE A 185 -10.36 -43.47 24.23
CA ILE A 185 -11.33 -42.62 23.53
C ILE A 185 -11.71 -43.31 22.23
N MET A 186 -13.00 -43.43 21.99
CA MET A 186 -13.57 -44.09 20.81
C MET A 186 -14.58 -43.18 20.11
N THR A 187 -14.87 -43.50 18.85
CA THR A 187 -15.98 -42.89 18.13
C THR A 187 -17.29 -43.19 18.86
N GLY A 188 -18.15 -42.19 19.02
CA GLY A 188 -19.39 -42.29 19.80
C GLY A 188 -19.26 -41.76 21.23
N ASP A 189 -18.04 -41.67 21.76
CA ASP A 189 -17.83 -41.21 23.14
C ASP A 189 -18.21 -39.74 23.35
N GLU A 190 -18.58 -39.43 24.59
CA GLU A 190 -18.79 -38.07 25.05
C GLU A 190 -17.58 -37.58 25.84
N LEU A 191 -17.03 -36.42 25.44
CA LEU A 191 -15.91 -35.78 26.11
C LEU A 191 -16.40 -34.57 26.90
N TRP A 192 -16.11 -34.57 28.20
CA TRP A 192 -16.61 -33.57 29.15
C TRP A 192 -15.49 -32.85 29.89
N VAL A 193 -15.57 -31.52 29.89
CA VAL A 193 -14.92 -30.65 30.86
C VAL A 193 -15.84 -30.54 32.06
N HIS A 194 -15.52 -31.30 33.11
CA HIS A 194 -16.30 -31.36 34.35
C HIS A 194 -15.41 -30.94 35.52
N LYS A 195 -15.33 -29.64 35.81
CA LYS A 195 -14.43 -29.11 36.85
C LYS A 195 -14.89 -27.79 37.45
N ASN A 196 -14.40 -27.53 38.65
CA ASN A 196 -14.57 -26.25 39.33
C ASN A 196 -13.48 -25.27 38.86
N TYR A 197 -13.89 -24.15 38.30
CA TYR A 197 -12.99 -23.07 37.93
C TYR A 197 -13.02 -21.95 38.97
N GLU A 198 -11.83 -21.42 39.29
CA GLU A 198 -11.67 -20.23 40.14
C GLU A 198 -12.00 -18.97 39.33
N SER A 199 -13.02 -18.22 39.74
CA SER A 199 -13.36 -16.97 39.06
C SER A 199 -12.31 -15.89 39.30
N LYS A 200 -12.09 -15.01 38.31
CA LYS A 200 -11.40 -13.74 38.54
C LYS A 200 -12.18 -12.89 39.56
N LYS A 201 -11.48 -12.36 40.57
CA LYS A 201 -11.89 -11.31 41.52
C LYS A 201 -13.25 -11.55 42.21
N GLY A 202 -13.22 -12.09 43.44
CA GLY A 202 -14.32 -11.97 44.41
C GLY A 202 -15.58 -12.81 44.15
N ASN A 203 -15.73 -13.39 42.97
CA ASN A 203 -16.83 -14.32 42.66
C ASN A 203 -16.54 -15.74 43.16
N PRO A 204 -17.58 -16.48 43.60
CA PRO A 204 -17.42 -17.85 44.04
C PRO A 204 -16.91 -18.75 42.89
N PRO A 205 -16.18 -19.84 43.20
CA PRO A 205 -15.83 -20.86 42.23
C PRO A 205 -17.07 -21.36 41.49
N LYS A 206 -16.96 -21.51 40.16
CA LYS A 206 -18.07 -21.98 39.32
C LYS A 206 -17.78 -23.40 38.86
N HIS A 207 -18.73 -24.30 39.09
CA HIS A 207 -18.70 -25.62 38.50
C HIS A 207 -19.08 -25.53 37.03
N VAL A 208 -18.19 -25.97 36.15
CA VAL A 208 -18.39 -26.03 34.71
C VAL A 208 -18.52 -27.49 34.31
N SER A 209 -19.61 -27.82 33.63
CA SER A 209 -19.89 -29.12 33.05
C SER A 209 -20.37 -28.94 31.62
N ILE A 210 -19.43 -28.97 30.68
CA ILE A 210 -19.67 -28.78 29.24
C ILE A 210 -18.97 -29.89 28.47
N GLY A 211 -19.52 -30.29 27.32
CA GLY A 211 -18.97 -31.41 26.57
C GLY A 211 -19.35 -31.43 25.10
N CYS A 212 -18.85 -32.46 24.43
CA CYS A 212 -19.06 -32.72 23.00
C CYS A 212 -19.07 -34.23 22.76
N LYS A 213 -19.51 -34.64 21.56
CA LYS A 213 -19.47 -36.03 21.09
C LYS A 213 -18.34 -36.22 20.08
N VAL A 214 -17.61 -37.33 20.19
CA VAL A 214 -16.66 -37.78 19.16
C VAL A 214 -17.43 -38.40 18.01
N ASN A 215 -17.38 -37.75 16.85
CA ASN A 215 -18.06 -38.21 15.64
C ASN A 215 -17.18 -39.15 14.81
N GLU A 216 -15.87 -38.88 14.76
CA GLU A 216 -14.90 -39.66 13.97
C GLU A 216 -13.51 -39.48 14.58
N ILE A 217 -12.63 -40.48 14.39
CA ILE A 217 -11.22 -40.42 14.74
C ILE A 217 -10.44 -40.80 13.49
N ASP A 218 -9.52 -39.94 13.05
CA ASP A 218 -8.72 -40.21 11.86
C ASP A 218 -7.56 -41.19 12.13
N SER A 219 -6.84 -41.58 11.06
CA SER A 219 -5.71 -42.51 11.16
C SER A 219 -4.52 -42.01 11.99
N ASN A 220 -4.48 -40.71 12.28
CA ASN A 220 -3.43 -40.08 13.10
C ASN A 220 -3.87 -39.91 14.56
N GLY A 221 -5.11 -40.29 14.91
CA GLY A 221 -5.67 -40.07 16.25
C GLY A 221 -6.22 -38.66 16.47
N ILE A 222 -6.47 -37.89 15.41
CA ILE A 222 -7.12 -36.58 15.48
C ILE A 222 -8.62 -36.79 15.65
N LEU A 223 -9.20 -36.12 16.65
CA LEU A 223 -10.61 -36.27 16.98
C LEU A 223 -11.45 -35.25 16.21
N HIS A 224 -12.51 -35.74 15.58
CA HIS A 224 -13.55 -34.92 14.96
C HIS A 224 -14.74 -34.87 15.93
N VAL A 225 -14.95 -33.71 16.56
CA VAL A 225 -15.97 -33.56 17.62
C VAL A 225 -17.08 -32.60 17.22
N VAL A 226 -18.28 -32.82 17.78
CA VAL A 226 -19.47 -31.98 17.61
C VAL A 226 -20.09 -31.63 18.96
N ILE A 227 -20.60 -30.41 19.13
CA ILE A 227 -21.29 -30.01 20.36
C ILE A 227 -22.68 -30.66 20.40
N PHE A 228 -23.12 -31.11 21.58
CA PHE A 228 -24.45 -31.66 21.76
C PHE A 228 -25.55 -30.70 21.28
N GLY A 229 -26.43 -31.19 20.40
CA GLY A 229 -27.57 -30.42 19.89
C GLY A 229 -27.22 -29.35 18.83
N TYR A 230 -25.96 -29.32 18.36
CA TYR A 230 -25.50 -28.45 17.29
C TYR A 230 -24.85 -29.30 16.20
N ASP A 231 -25.67 -29.85 15.30
CA ASP A 231 -25.26 -30.88 14.31
C ASP A 231 -24.29 -30.36 13.22
N GLU A 232 -24.10 -29.04 13.09
CA GLU A 232 -23.34 -28.47 11.97
C GLU A 232 -21.89 -28.08 12.32
N GLU A 233 -21.58 -27.81 13.60
CA GLU A 233 -20.24 -27.30 13.94
C GLU A 233 -19.27 -28.41 14.35
N LYS A 234 -18.51 -28.90 13.37
CA LYS A 234 -17.41 -29.85 13.55
C LYS A 234 -16.12 -29.13 13.94
N LYS A 235 -15.37 -29.69 14.90
CA LYS A 235 -14.04 -29.22 15.29
C LYS A 235 -13.02 -30.35 15.26
N LEU A 236 -11.86 -30.07 14.67
CA LEU A 236 -10.67 -30.93 14.77
C LEU A 236 -9.92 -30.64 16.07
N ILE A 237 -9.62 -31.69 16.82
CA ILE A 237 -8.92 -31.64 18.10
C ILE A 237 -7.63 -32.45 18.01
N TYR A 238 -6.52 -31.75 18.17
CA TYR A 238 -5.17 -32.31 18.15
C TYR A 238 -4.61 -32.54 19.56
N LEU A 239 -5.15 -31.83 20.56
CA LEU A 239 -4.74 -31.93 21.97
C LEU A 239 -5.96 -31.75 22.89
N LEU A 240 -6.02 -32.48 24.01
CA LEU A 240 -7.12 -32.35 24.98
C LEU A 240 -7.17 -30.95 25.63
N GLU A 241 -6.06 -30.22 25.69
CA GLU A 241 -6.04 -28.82 26.13
C GLU A 241 -6.76 -27.89 25.13
N GLN A 242 -6.59 -28.15 23.82
CA GLN A 242 -7.30 -27.40 22.77
C GLN A 242 -8.81 -27.63 22.85
N LEU A 243 -9.24 -28.87 23.15
CA LEU A 243 -10.65 -29.19 23.38
C LEU A 243 -11.24 -28.33 24.50
N GLU A 244 -10.57 -28.27 25.65
CA GLU A 244 -11.05 -27.50 26.79
C GLU A 244 -11.12 -25.98 26.48
N LYS A 245 -10.09 -25.42 25.84
CA LYS A 245 -10.08 -24.00 25.42
C LYS A 245 -11.22 -23.71 24.46
N TRP A 246 -11.44 -24.58 23.48
CA TRP A 246 -12.49 -24.43 22.49
C TRP A 246 -13.89 -24.48 23.13
N LEU A 247 -14.15 -25.47 23.99
CA LEU A 247 -15.42 -25.59 24.71
C LEU A 247 -15.68 -24.35 25.59
N LEU A 248 -14.71 -23.88 26.37
CA LEU A 248 -14.87 -22.67 27.18
C LEU A 248 -15.20 -21.44 26.35
N LYS A 249 -14.54 -21.27 25.20
CA LYS A 249 -14.82 -20.17 24.28
C LYS A 249 -16.24 -20.26 23.72
N LYS A 250 -16.67 -21.45 23.31
CA LYS A 250 -18.00 -21.68 22.73
C LYS A 250 -19.13 -21.37 23.69
N PHE A 251 -18.96 -21.69 24.97
CA PHE A 251 -19.94 -21.39 26.00
C PHE A 251 -19.72 -20.01 26.67
N GLY A 252 -18.86 -19.15 26.13
CA GLY A 252 -18.64 -17.77 26.61
C GLY A 252 -17.89 -17.65 27.94
N LEU A 253 -17.25 -18.71 28.40
CA LEU A 253 -16.62 -18.82 29.73
C LEU A 253 -15.15 -18.37 29.75
N GLU A 254 -14.54 -18.10 28.59
CA GLU A 254 -13.12 -17.75 28.44
C GLU A 254 -12.69 -16.50 29.25
N LYS A 255 -13.58 -15.51 29.41
CA LYS A 255 -13.25 -14.24 30.09
C LYS A 255 -13.22 -14.36 31.62
N GLU A 256 -13.98 -15.29 32.20
CA GLU A 256 -14.18 -15.43 33.65
C GLU A 256 -13.03 -16.17 34.36
N PHE A 257 -12.29 -17.00 33.64
CA PHE A 257 -11.30 -17.91 34.22
C PHE A 257 -9.89 -17.63 33.66
N ARG A 258 -8.95 -17.17 34.50
CA ARG A 258 -7.52 -17.04 34.12
C ARG A 258 -6.74 -18.22 34.69
N ASN A 259 -5.98 -18.87 33.82
CA ASN A 259 -5.07 -19.94 34.15
C ASN A 259 -4.01 -19.52 35.14
N LYS A 260 -4.00 -20.17 36.29
CA LYS A 260 -2.74 -20.45 36.96
C LYS A 260 -2.43 -21.94 37.02
N ASN A 261 -3.43 -22.81 36.97
CA ASN A 261 -3.25 -24.26 36.97
C ASN A 261 -4.29 -24.92 36.03
N TYR A 262 -4.01 -24.99 34.72
CA TYR A 262 -4.70 -25.98 33.87
C TYR A 262 -4.42 -27.42 34.34
N SER A 263 -3.39 -27.59 35.16
CA SER A 263 -2.80 -28.80 35.75
C SER A 263 -3.70 -29.66 36.67
N ARG A 264 -5.02 -29.52 36.59
CA ARG A 264 -5.97 -30.51 37.14
C ARG A 264 -6.57 -31.23 35.93
N ASP A 265 -5.73 -32.10 35.42
CA ASP A 265 -5.52 -32.38 34.00
C ASP A 265 -6.46 -33.40 33.41
N ALA A 266 -7.75 -33.48 33.73
CA ALA A 266 -8.56 -34.57 33.16
C ALA A 266 -9.68 -34.09 32.25
N ILE A 267 -9.85 -34.77 31.12
CA ILE A 267 -11.12 -34.81 30.38
C ILE A 267 -11.85 -36.07 30.83
N MET A 268 -13.13 -35.95 31.17
CA MET A 268 -13.96 -37.12 31.42
C MET A 268 -14.43 -37.66 30.07
N VAL A 269 -14.18 -38.94 29.83
CA VAL A 269 -14.73 -39.71 28.71
C VAL A 269 -15.90 -40.51 29.26
N LYS A 270 -17.05 -40.38 28.62
CA LYS A 270 -18.22 -41.22 28.89
C LYS A 270 -18.51 -42.04 27.64
N HIS A 271 -18.33 -43.35 27.77
CA HIS A 271 -18.61 -44.32 26.72
C HIS A 271 -20.11 -44.50 26.52
N GLU A 272 -20.52 -45.00 25.34
CA GLU A 272 -21.93 -45.34 25.06
C GLU A 272 -22.47 -46.39 26.04
N SER A 273 -21.59 -47.26 26.57
CA SER A 273 -21.91 -48.23 27.63
C SER A 273 -22.29 -47.58 28.97
N GLY A 274 -22.08 -46.28 29.12
CA GLY A 274 -22.28 -45.52 30.37
C GLY A 274 -21.06 -45.50 31.29
N GLU A 275 -19.99 -46.23 30.97
CA GLU A 275 -18.72 -46.20 31.70
C GLU A 275 -18.09 -44.80 31.61
N ARG A 276 -17.50 -44.34 32.73
CA ARG A 276 -16.83 -43.04 32.82
C ARG A 276 -15.36 -43.23 33.17
N LYS A 277 -14.48 -42.65 32.37
CA LYS A 277 -13.02 -42.63 32.58
C LYS A 277 -12.52 -41.20 32.58
N TYR A 278 -11.43 -40.94 33.30
CA TYR A 278 -10.76 -39.65 33.31
C TYR A 278 -9.41 -39.78 32.63
N VAL A 279 -9.21 -39.01 31.56
CA VAL A 279 -8.00 -39.04 30.73
C VAL A 279 -7.18 -37.81 31.00
N ASN A 280 -5.93 -38.02 31.44
CA ASN A 280 -5.03 -36.91 31.70
C ASN A 280 -4.74 -36.13 30.41
N LYS A 281 -4.60 -34.80 30.50
CA LYS A 281 -4.36 -33.88 29.39
C LYS A 281 -2.88 -33.77 29.03
N GLU A 282 -1.99 -34.25 29.92
CA GLU A 282 -0.54 -34.28 29.75
C GLU A 282 0.00 -35.71 29.72
N TYR A 283 0.98 -35.95 28.84
CA TYR A 283 1.90 -37.07 28.95
C TYR A 283 3.05 -36.70 29.88
N LYS A 284 3.11 -37.27 31.09
CA LYS A 284 4.26 -37.09 31.98
C LYS A 284 5.38 -38.05 31.57
N ARG A 285 6.43 -37.51 30.97
CA ARG A 285 7.75 -38.16 30.93
C ARG A 285 8.17 -38.40 32.39
N LYS A 286 8.31 -39.66 32.81
CA LYS A 286 8.97 -40.01 34.07
C LYS A 286 10.48 -39.93 33.89
#